data_AF-A0A8H6KTQ7-F1
#
_entry.id   AF-A0A8H6KTQ7-F1
#
_cell.length_a   1.000
_cell.length_b   1.000
_cell.length_c   1.000
_cell.angle_alpha   90.00
_cell.angle_beta   90.00
_cell.angle_gamma   90.00
#
_symmetry.space_group_name_H-M   'P 1'
#
loop_
_entity.id
_entity.type
_entity.pdbx_description
1 polymer ?
#
loop_
_entity_poly.entity_id
_entity_poly.type
_entity_poly.pdbx_seq_one_letter_code
_entity_poly.pdbx_strand_id
1 'polypeptide(L)'
;MNIRNANVLFVLAYSLVYLYLRFSCYADPGSYFFDPDRAYKPKFSHVRVQEALGFLESDRPAQGSASPNKELKSLSKASTGSTRHTPKLCIGIPTWGQRTQQYLPQTLASLVDTLSPEERNSIHIKVFIVDGVPAQHPSYRAPWLRRLADEVLVYDGLHNRTKVSRSPAEEQTSTNFPSTLTKQQKSAFDFSQLADACYESRAPLFALIEDDVITSRNWYDRLIRGVTKLEEKYMEGSRDWLYLRLFYSETFLGWNNEEWPTYWRWILAAYVVVASVLVLGTRAAAYIRLQPLLRPANTTRQLYFSVLGLWMPLAVLLYFLAGRLSMQPMRHGLQQMPSYGCCSQGLVFPSRHLEKLSQHFLHPPEAKLFPDQIIESWADDEGLLKWALVPSVLQHIGRMSSSTGGGMRKATWNFRFEAQGRK
;
A
#
# COMPACT_ATOMS: atom_id res chain seq x y z
N MET A 1 -44.15 18.37 -20.34
CA MET A 1 -43.01 19.23 -19.98
C MET A 1 -42.32 19.70 -21.25
N ASN A 2 -42.10 21.01 -21.43
CA ASN A 2 -41.36 21.55 -22.57
C ASN A 2 -39.88 21.12 -22.47
N ILE A 3 -39.25 20.75 -23.60
CA ILE A 3 -37.83 20.35 -23.63
C ILE A 3 -36.91 21.42 -23.01
N ARG A 4 -37.28 22.70 -23.16
CA ARG A 4 -36.58 23.81 -22.50
C ARG A 4 -36.58 23.66 -20.97
N ASN A 5 -37.74 23.34 -20.38
CA ASN A 5 -37.86 23.16 -18.94
C ASN A 5 -37.10 21.90 -18.48
N ALA A 6 -37.08 20.85 -19.30
CA ALA A 6 -36.29 19.64 -19.03
C ALA A 6 -34.78 19.94 -19.04
N ASN A 7 -34.30 20.74 -19.99
CA ASN A 7 -32.90 21.17 -20.05
C ASN A 7 -32.53 22.06 -18.85
N VAL A 8 -33.40 22.99 -18.45
CA VAL A 8 -33.18 23.81 -17.24
C VAL A 8 -33.10 22.93 -15.99
N LEU A 9 -34.02 21.98 -15.82
CA LEU A 9 -33.99 21.05 -14.70
C LEU A 9 -32.71 20.20 -14.70
N PHE A 10 -32.28 19.73 -15.86
CA PHE A 10 -31.03 19.00 -16.01
C PHE A 10 -29.83 19.84 -15.59
N VAL A 11 -29.72 21.09 -16.03
CA VAL A 11 -28.61 21.99 -15.66
C VAL A 11 -28.60 22.27 -14.15
N LEU A 12 -29.77 22.45 -13.53
CA LEU A 12 -29.87 22.61 -12.08
C LEU A 12 -29.38 21.35 -11.35
N ALA A 13 -29.85 20.17 -11.77
CA ALA A 13 -29.43 18.89 -11.21
C ALA A 13 -27.92 18.66 -11.40
N TYR A 14 -27.40 18.92 -12.61
CA TYR A 14 -25.98 18.87 -12.95
C TYR A 14 -25.15 19.76 -12.03
N SER A 15 -25.59 21.00 -11.80
CA SER A 15 -24.88 21.96 -10.95
C SER A 15 -24.87 21.50 -9.49
N LEU A 16 -25.97 20.94 -8.99
CA LEU A 16 -26.03 20.38 -7.65
C LEU A 16 -25.08 19.18 -7.49
N VAL A 17 -25.04 18.28 -8.48
CA VAL A 17 -24.11 17.15 -8.49
C VAL A 17 -22.66 17.64 -8.56
N TYR A 18 -22.35 18.62 -9.42
CA TYR A 18 -21.02 19.21 -9.51
C TYR A 18 -20.56 19.78 -8.16
N LEU A 19 -21.44 20.53 -7.46
CA LEU A 19 -21.14 21.04 -6.12
C LEU A 19 -20.94 19.92 -5.11
N TYR A 20 -21.78 18.88 -5.12
CA TYR A 20 -21.62 17.72 -4.25
C TYR A 20 -20.28 17.00 -4.47
N LEU A 21 -19.88 16.79 -5.73
CA LEU A 21 -18.61 16.17 -6.09
C LEU A 21 -17.42 17.01 -5.62
N ARG A 22 -17.51 18.34 -5.74
CA ARG A 22 -16.49 19.26 -5.21
C ARG A 22 -16.22 19.04 -3.72
N PHE A 23 -17.26 18.79 -2.92
CA PHE A 23 -17.09 18.57 -1.48
C PHE A 23 -16.71 17.13 -1.10
N SER A 24 -17.04 16.16 -1.95
CA SER A 24 -16.93 14.73 -1.64
C SER A 24 -15.68 14.07 -2.25
N CYS A 25 -15.27 14.48 -3.45
CA CYS A 25 -14.18 13.89 -4.21
C CYS A 25 -12.82 14.56 -3.99
N TYR A 26 -12.72 15.47 -3.00
CA TYR A 26 -11.48 16.20 -2.71
C TYR A 26 -10.28 15.31 -2.34
N ALA A 27 -10.53 14.08 -1.90
CA ALA A 27 -9.51 13.13 -1.47
C ALA A 27 -9.06 12.16 -2.57
N ASP A 28 -9.68 12.22 -3.75
CA ASP A 28 -9.33 11.36 -4.88
C ASP A 28 -8.29 12.06 -5.76
N PRO A 29 -7.04 11.56 -5.84
CA PRO A 29 -5.97 12.17 -6.62
C PRO A 29 -6.25 12.20 -8.13
N GLY A 30 -7.15 11.35 -8.63
CA GLY A 30 -7.60 11.36 -10.02
C GLY A 30 -8.77 12.29 -10.30
N SER A 31 -9.29 12.98 -9.27
CA SER A 31 -10.40 13.93 -9.42
C SER A 31 -9.92 15.33 -9.77
N TYR A 32 -10.68 16.03 -10.61
CA TYR A 32 -10.53 17.47 -10.82
C TYR A 32 -10.72 18.28 -9.53
N PHE A 33 -11.48 17.75 -8.58
CA PHE A 33 -11.77 18.39 -7.29
C PHE A 33 -10.72 18.11 -6.22
N PHE A 34 -9.64 17.40 -6.56
CA PHE A 34 -8.59 17.05 -5.61
C PHE A 34 -8.00 18.28 -4.92
N ASP A 35 -8.04 18.28 -3.59
CA ASP A 35 -7.49 19.34 -2.75
C ASP A 35 -6.30 18.75 -1.98
N PRO A 36 -5.05 18.95 -2.44
CA PRO A 36 -3.88 18.36 -1.78
C PRO A 36 -3.69 18.87 -0.34
N ASP A 37 -4.08 20.11 -0.05
CA ASP A 37 -3.95 20.68 1.29
C ASP A 37 -4.88 20.02 2.28
N ARG A 38 -6.06 19.58 1.84
CA ARG A 38 -7.02 18.84 2.65
C ARG A 38 -6.81 17.33 2.62
N ALA A 39 -6.50 16.76 1.46
CA ALA A 39 -6.42 15.32 1.22
C ALA A 39 -5.20 14.67 1.90
N TYR A 40 -4.05 15.35 1.88
CA TYR A 40 -2.83 14.86 2.51
C TYR A 40 -2.73 15.19 4.02
N LYS A 41 -3.82 15.62 4.68
CA LYS A 41 -3.80 15.80 6.13
C LYS A 41 -3.80 14.44 6.82
N PRO A 42 -2.81 14.14 7.68
CA PRO A 42 -2.77 12.89 8.40
C PRO A 42 -3.94 12.88 9.40
N LYS A 43 -4.67 11.77 9.44
CA LYS A 43 -5.81 11.56 10.34
C LYS A 43 -5.56 10.28 11.13
N PHE A 44 -5.81 9.14 10.51
CA PHE A 44 -5.65 7.84 11.14
C PHE A 44 -4.18 7.52 11.37
N SER A 45 -3.28 7.87 10.44
CA SER A 45 -1.84 7.69 10.63
C SER A 45 -1.31 8.49 11.83
N HIS A 46 -1.80 9.71 12.04
CA HIS A 46 -1.43 10.53 13.19
C HIS A 46 -1.82 9.84 14.51
N VAL A 47 -3.06 9.32 14.61
CA VAL A 47 -3.52 8.57 15.78
C VAL A 47 -2.66 7.33 16.01
N ARG A 48 -2.36 6.56 14.96
CA ARG A 48 -1.51 5.36 15.06
C ARG A 48 -0.09 5.69 15.49
N VAL A 49 0.48 6.81 15.03
CA VAL A 49 1.79 7.29 15.51
C VAL A 49 1.76 7.59 17.00
N GLN A 50 0.71 8.25 17.50
CA GLN A 50 0.57 8.54 18.93
C GLN A 50 0.43 7.26 19.77
N GLU A 51 -0.37 6.30 19.30
CA GLU A 51 -0.54 4.99 19.96
C GLU A 51 0.79 4.22 20.03
N ALA A 52 1.52 4.17 18.92
CA ALA A 52 2.82 3.51 18.84
C ALA A 52 3.86 4.16 19.77
N LEU A 53 3.87 5.49 19.87
CA LEU A 53 4.75 6.20 20.81
C LEU A 53 4.34 5.96 22.27
N GLY A 54 3.04 5.96 22.58
CA GLY A 54 2.54 5.63 23.91
C GLY A 54 2.86 4.19 24.34
N PHE A 55 2.86 3.24 23.39
CA PHE A 55 3.32 1.87 23.62
C PHE A 55 4.82 1.84 24.01
N LEU A 56 5.68 2.59 23.30
CA LEU A 56 7.11 2.67 23.64
C LEU A 56 7.39 3.27 25.02
N GLU A 57 6.55 4.21 25.46
CA GLU A 57 6.66 4.82 26.78
C GLU A 57 6.20 3.88 27.90
N SER A 58 5.10 3.15 27.70
CA SER A 58 4.58 2.17 28.67
C SER A 58 5.43 0.90 28.76
N ASP A 59 6.11 0.49 27.68
CA ASP A 59 7.08 -0.61 27.66
C ASP A 59 8.44 -0.25 28.31
N ARG A 60 8.60 0.93 28.92
CA ARG A 60 9.82 1.25 29.67
C ARG A 60 9.89 0.37 30.93
N PRO A 61 10.97 -0.41 31.13
CA PRO A 61 11.12 -1.13 32.39
C PRO A 61 11.20 -0.11 33.52
N ALA A 62 10.33 -0.23 34.53
CA ALA A 62 10.46 0.54 35.75
C ALA A 62 11.84 0.26 36.36
N GLN A 63 12.54 1.31 36.78
CA GLN A 63 13.85 1.16 37.42
C GLN A 63 13.70 0.22 38.63
N GLY A 64 14.27 -0.99 38.53
CA GLY A 64 14.28 -1.98 39.62
C GLY A 64 13.31 -3.16 39.51
N SER A 65 12.37 -3.19 38.55
CA SER A 65 11.50 -4.36 38.35
C SER A 65 12.04 -5.25 37.22
N ALA A 66 12.16 -6.56 37.48
CA ALA A 66 12.44 -7.54 36.43
C ALA A 66 11.47 -7.33 35.25
N SER A 67 12.02 -7.08 34.07
CA SER A 67 11.27 -6.79 32.84
C SER A 67 10.19 -7.86 32.59
N PRO A 68 8.95 -7.50 32.21
CA PRO A 68 7.93 -8.47 31.79
C PRO A 68 8.40 -9.34 30.61
N ASN A 69 9.31 -8.79 29.80
CA ASN A 69 9.97 -9.51 28.70
C ASN A 69 10.96 -10.58 29.14
N LYS A 70 11.33 -10.67 30.43
CA LYS A 70 12.10 -11.82 30.94
C LYS A 70 11.23 -13.06 31.05
N GLU A 71 9.93 -12.95 31.34
CA GLU A 71 9.00 -14.09 31.32
C GLU A 71 8.69 -14.53 29.88
N LEU A 72 8.49 -13.59 28.95
CA LEU A 72 8.26 -13.92 27.54
C LEU A 72 9.52 -14.52 26.86
N LYS A 73 10.71 -14.00 27.19
CA LYS A 73 11.99 -14.60 26.73
C LYS A 73 12.41 -15.85 27.51
N SER A 74 11.92 -16.08 28.74
CA SER A 74 12.15 -17.33 29.47
C SER A 74 11.25 -18.45 28.97
N LEU A 75 10.04 -18.14 28.50
CA LEU A 75 9.17 -19.10 27.82
C LEU A 75 9.74 -19.56 26.47
N SER A 76 10.44 -18.67 25.73
CA SER A 76 11.13 -19.05 24.49
C SER A 76 12.51 -19.70 24.69
N LYS A 77 13.14 -19.54 25.88
CA LYS A 77 14.37 -20.28 26.24
C LYS A 77 14.11 -21.62 26.94
N ALA A 78 12.99 -21.77 27.68
CA ALA A 78 12.59 -23.03 28.31
C ALA A 78 12.13 -24.10 27.31
N SER A 79 11.90 -23.74 26.04
CA SER A 79 11.64 -24.68 24.95
C SER A 79 12.91 -25.31 24.36
N THR A 80 14.08 -25.15 25.00
CA THR A 80 15.32 -25.87 24.62
C THR A 80 15.26 -27.39 24.81
N GLY A 81 14.10 -27.94 25.18
CA GLY A 81 13.81 -29.38 25.22
C GLY A 81 12.64 -29.86 24.34
N SER A 82 11.95 -29.03 23.55
CA SER A 82 10.82 -29.53 22.72
C SER A 82 10.48 -28.61 21.55
N THR A 83 10.62 -29.13 20.32
CA THR A 83 10.23 -28.56 19.01
C THR A 83 10.57 -27.08 18.76
N ARG A 84 11.58 -26.79 17.93
CA ARG A 84 11.83 -25.45 17.35
C ARG A 84 10.53 -24.92 16.73
N HIS A 85 9.87 -23.98 17.37
CA HIS A 85 8.68 -23.33 16.83
C HIS A 85 9.10 -22.40 15.68
N THR A 86 8.83 -22.80 14.45
CA THR A 86 9.11 -22.00 13.25
C THR A 86 8.15 -20.81 13.19
N PRO A 87 8.63 -19.55 13.06
CA PRO A 87 7.75 -18.39 12.93
C PRO A 87 6.91 -18.48 11.65
N LYS A 88 5.69 -17.94 11.68
CA LYS A 88 4.81 -17.86 10.50
C LYS A 88 5.26 -16.75 9.54
N LEU A 89 5.94 -15.72 10.05
CA LEU A 89 6.35 -14.55 9.27
C LEU A 89 7.72 -14.05 9.74
N CYS A 90 8.67 -13.90 8.82
CA CYS A 90 9.90 -13.14 9.05
C CYS A 90 9.72 -11.73 8.50
N ILE A 91 9.95 -10.71 9.32
CA ILE A 91 9.85 -9.30 8.94
C ILE A 91 11.26 -8.73 8.82
N GLY A 92 11.67 -8.30 7.63
CA GLY A 92 12.93 -7.63 7.38
C GLY A 92 12.73 -6.12 7.23
N ILE A 93 13.47 -5.33 8.00
CA ILE A 93 13.37 -3.86 8.01
C ILE A 93 14.76 -3.25 7.80
N PRO A 94 15.07 -2.72 6.60
CA PRO A 94 16.30 -1.96 6.38
C PRO A 94 16.13 -0.53 6.89
N THR A 95 17.15 0.01 7.56
CA THR A 95 17.08 1.37 8.14
C THR A 95 18.38 2.15 7.98
N TRP A 96 18.27 3.44 7.64
CA TRP A 96 19.39 4.35 7.34
C TRP A 96 19.45 5.46 8.38
N GLY A 97 20.60 5.62 9.05
CA GLY A 97 20.78 6.61 10.11
C GLY A 97 20.79 8.06 9.64
N GLN A 98 21.24 8.34 8.41
CA GLN A 98 21.38 9.68 7.85
C GLN A 98 20.04 10.28 7.36
N ARG A 99 19.11 10.54 8.29
CA ARG A 99 17.82 11.20 8.01
C ARG A 99 17.55 12.31 9.03
N THR A 100 16.89 13.37 8.57
CA THR A 100 16.45 14.51 9.42
C THR A 100 15.45 14.10 10.49
N GLN A 101 14.64 13.07 10.23
CA GLN A 101 13.65 12.53 11.14
C GLN A 101 13.77 11.01 11.23
N GLN A 102 13.63 10.49 12.45
CA GLN A 102 13.66 9.06 12.74
C GLN A 102 12.22 8.51 12.82
N TYR A 103 11.94 7.46 12.05
CA TYR A 103 10.62 6.82 11.97
C TYR A 103 10.60 5.36 12.45
N LEU A 104 11.79 4.73 12.55
CA LEU A 104 11.93 3.35 13.00
C LEU A 104 11.26 3.04 14.35
N PRO A 105 11.32 3.91 15.39
CA PRO A 105 10.64 3.63 16.65
C PRO A 105 9.13 3.42 16.45
N GLN A 106 8.48 4.32 15.70
CA GLN A 106 7.04 4.29 15.42
C GLN A 106 6.68 3.07 14.58
N THR A 107 7.50 2.76 13.56
CA THR A 107 7.34 1.57 12.71
C THR A 107 7.37 0.30 13.55
N LEU A 108 8.45 0.06 14.31
CA LEU A 108 8.60 -1.14 15.13
C LEU A 108 7.52 -1.26 16.19
N ALA A 109 7.20 -0.16 16.88
CA ALA A 109 6.15 -0.17 17.89
C ALA A 109 4.79 -0.51 17.28
N SER A 110 4.41 0.10 16.16
CA SER A 110 3.13 -0.20 15.50
C SER A 110 3.02 -1.62 14.95
N LEU A 111 4.14 -2.29 14.67
CA LEU A 111 4.13 -3.69 14.26
C LEU A 111 3.73 -4.62 15.42
N VAL A 112 3.91 -4.22 16.67
CA VAL A 112 3.73 -5.10 17.84
C VAL A 112 2.71 -4.61 18.87
N ASP A 113 2.37 -3.32 18.89
CA ASP A 113 1.52 -2.68 19.92
C ASP A 113 0.12 -3.29 20.07
N THR A 114 -0.38 -3.89 18.98
CA THR A 114 -1.75 -4.40 18.85
C THR A 114 -1.80 -5.92 18.74
N LEU A 115 -0.65 -6.60 18.77
CA LEU A 115 -0.58 -8.05 18.69
C LEU A 115 -0.83 -8.69 20.06
N SER A 116 -1.59 -9.78 20.07
CA SER A 116 -1.61 -10.70 21.21
C SER A 116 -0.23 -11.36 21.40
N PRO A 117 0.05 -11.94 22.59
CA PRO A 117 1.30 -12.67 22.82
C PRO A 117 1.53 -13.82 21.82
N GLU A 118 0.45 -14.52 21.43
CA GLU A 118 0.52 -15.59 20.44
C GLU A 118 0.89 -15.08 19.04
N GLU A 119 0.25 -13.99 18.61
CA GLU A 119 0.57 -13.34 17.33
C GLU A 119 2.01 -12.80 17.33
N ARG A 120 2.44 -12.15 18.42
CA ARG A 120 3.82 -11.67 18.55
C ARG A 120 4.85 -12.80 18.52
N ASN A 121 4.55 -13.95 19.13
CA ASN A 121 5.43 -15.12 19.11
C ASN A 121 5.47 -15.82 17.73
N SER A 122 4.49 -15.54 16.87
CA SER A 122 4.43 -16.09 15.51
C SER A 122 5.25 -15.30 14.48
N ILE A 123 5.75 -14.11 14.84
CA ILE A 123 6.56 -13.27 13.95
C ILE A 123 8.00 -13.19 14.44
N HIS A 124 8.93 -13.04 13.49
CA HIS A 124 10.36 -12.85 13.76
C HIS A 124 10.86 -11.58 13.07
N ILE A 125 11.18 -10.55 13.83
CA ILE A 125 11.54 -9.22 13.33
C ILE A 125 13.06 -9.08 13.27
N LYS A 126 13.59 -8.89 12.06
CA LYS A 126 14.99 -8.58 11.77
C LYS A 126 15.13 -7.14 11.32
N VAL A 127 15.83 -6.31 12.10
CA VAL A 127 16.16 -4.93 11.72
C VAL A 127 17.57 -4.87 11.20
N PHE A 128 17.76 -4.43 9.97
CA PHE A 128 19.08 -4.31 9.34
C PHE A 128 19.56 -2.86 9.36
N ILE A 129 20.58 -2.61 10.19
CA ILE A 129 21.33 -1.35 10.20
C ILE A 129 22.34 -1.41 9.06
N VAL A 130 22.07 -0.65 8.02
CA VAL A 130 22.84 -0.69 6.77
C VAL A 130 23.78 0.52 6.62
N ASP A 131 23.98 1.26 7.72
CA ASP A 131 25.03 2.24 7.86
C ASP A 131 26.40 1.54 7.90
N GLY A 132 27.40 2.10 7.22
CA GLY A 132 28.75 1.53 7.21
C GLY A 132 29.41 1.48 8.59
N VAL A 133 28.96 2.34 9.51
CA VAL A 133 29.29 2.29 10.94
C VAL A 133 27.99 2.23 11.74
N PRO A 134 27.57 1.05 12.24
CA PRO A 134 26.29 0.88 12.92
C PRO A 134 26.07 1.84 14.09
N ALA A 135 27.15 2.17 14.82
CA ALA A 135 27.11 3.10 15.95
C ALA A 135 26.69 4.53 15.60
N GLN A 136 26.75 4.93 14.32
CA GLN A 136 26.28 6.23 13.85
C GLN A 136 24.76 6.27 13.67
N HIS A 137 24.10 5.11 13.54
CA HIS A 137 22.65 5.06 13.40
C HIS A 137 21.98 5.48 14.73
N PRO A 138 21.10 6.50 14.76
CA PRO A 138 20.54 7.04 16.01
C PRO A 138 19.82 6.01 16.88
N SER A 139 19.12 5.07 16.26
CA SER A 139 18.42 3.98 16.95
C SER A 139 19.29 2.79 17.38
N TYR A 140 20.54 2.67 16.93
CA TYR A 140 21.34 1.44 17.14
C TYR A 140 21.60 1.13 18.61
N ARG A 141 21.85 2.17 19.42
CA ARG A 141 22.05 2.06 20.87
C ARG A 141 20.77 2.16 21.68
N ALA A 142 19.63 2.35 21.03
CA ALA A 142 18.38 2.59 21.72
C ALA A 142 17.88 1.31 22.40
N PRO A 143 17.51 1.35 23.71
CA PRO A 143 17.08 0.15 24.43
C PRO A 143 15.83 -0.51 23.86
N TRP A 144 14.95 0.23 23.21
CA TRP A 144 13.72 -0.30 22.62
C TRP A 144 14.00 -1.17 21.40
N LEU A 145 15.07 -0.92 20.64
CA LEU A 145 15.37 -1.65 19.41
C LEU A 145 15.51 -3.16 19.68
N ARG A 146 16.33 -3.54 20.67
CA ARG A 146 16.55 -4.96 21.05
C ARG A 146 15.44 -5.57 21.91
N ARG A 147 14.47 -4.76 22.35
CA ARG A 147 13.25 -5.26 23.00
C ARG A 147 12.22 -5.65 21.97
N LEU A 148 12.04 -4.82 20.93
CA LEU A 148 11.01 -5.03 19.92
C LEU A 148 11.48 -5.93 18.76
N ALA A 149 12.71 -5.75 18.30
CA ALA A 149 13.33 -6.61 17.28
C ALA A 149 13.89 -7.90 17.91
N ASP A 150 13.72 -9.01 17.20
CA ASP A 150 14.27 -10.31 17.59
C ASP A 150 15.76 -10.41 17.22
N GLU A 151 16.13 -9.85 16.06
CA GLU A 151 17.51 -9.72 15.62
C GLU A 151 17.80 -8.30 15.10
N VAL A 152 18.97 -7.79 15.45
CA VAL A 152 19.54 -6.59 14.82
C VAL A 152 20.70 -7.05 13.96
N LEU A 153 20.60 -6.82 12.67
CA LEU A 153 21.61 -7.18 11.69
C LEU A 153 22.51 -5.98 11.39
N VAL A 154 23.79 -6.27 11.15
CA VAL A 154 24.78 -5.34 10.61
C VAL A 154 25.59 -6.07 9.53
N TYR A 155 26.36 -5.34 8.72
CA TYR A 155 27.31 -5.99 7.81
C TYR A 155 28.38 -6.74 8.59
N ASP A 156 28.76 -7.93 8.11
CA ASP A 156 29.80 -8.77 8.71
C ASP A 156 31.23 -8.28 8.41
N GLY A 157 31.37 -7.42 7.40
CA GLY A 157 32.61 -6.79 6.98
C GLY A 157 33.52 -7.69 6.13
N LEU A 158 33.16 -8.95 5.89
CA LEU A 158 34.07 -9.92 5.27
C LEU A 158 33.51 -10.63 4.04
N HIS A 159 32.20 -10.74 3.83
CA HIS A 159 31.69 -11.52 2.69
C HIS A 159 30.40 -10.97 2.10
N ASN A 160 30.19 -9.65 2.18
CA ASN A 160 28.92 -9.07 1.73
C ASN A 160 27.73 -9.77 2.43
N ARG A 161 27.89 -10.21 3.69
CA ARG A 161 26.86 -10.91 4.47
C ARG A 161 26.44 -10.10 5.67
N THR A 162 25.29 -10.46 6.23
CA THR A 162 24.82 -9.93 7.50
C THR A 162 25.28 -10.80 8.65
N LYS A 163 25.51 -10.17 9.80
CA LYS A 163 25.69 -10.86 11.08
C LYS A 163 24.74 -10.28 12.11
N VAL A 164 24.35 -11.10 13.07
CA VAL A 164 23.56 -10.65 14.22
C VAL A 164 24.45 -9.85 15.17
N SER A 165 24.06 -8.60 15.40
CA SER A 165 24.67 -7.69 16.37
C SER A 165 24.40 -8.16 17.79
N ARG A 166 25.42 -8.72 18.45
CA ARG A 166 25.31 -9.23 19.83
C ARG A 166 25.37 -8.14 20.88
N SER A 167 26.14 -7.07 20.62
CA SER A 167 26.32 -5.95 21.56
C SER A 167 26.49 -4.62 20.82
N PRO A 168 25.77 -3.56 21.22
CA PRO A 168 25.96 -2.22 20.65
C PRO A 168 27.32 -1.57 21.00
N ALA A 169 28.09 -2.17 21.90
CA ALA A 169 29.41 -1.67 22.30
C ALA A 169 30.55 -2.19 21.41
N GLU A 170 30.37 -3.36 20.77
CA GLU A 170 31.44 -4.09 20.09
C GLU A 170 31.61 -3.72 18.60
N GLU A 171 30.57 -3.16 17.96
CA GLU A 171 30.58 -2.92 16.51
C GLU A 171 30.86 -1.44 16.20
N GLN A 172 32.14 -1.08 16.33
CA GLN A 172 32.66 0.24 15.97
C GLN A 172 33.44 0.21 14.64
N THR A 173 33.69 -0.98 14.10
CA THR A 173 34.48 -1.17 12.89
C THR A 173 33.68 -0.77 11.65
N SER A 174 34.23 0.16 10.88
CA SER A 174 33.74 0.49 9.54
C SER A 174 33.76 -0.76 8.68
N THR A 175 32.61 -1.16 8.14
CA THR A 175 32.60 -2.14 7.05
C THR A 175 32.99 -1.42 5.76
N ASN A 176 34.03 -1.92 5.10
CA ASN A 176 34.46 -1.44 3.79
C ASN A 176 33.41 -1.84 2.75
N PHE A 177 32.29 -1.14 2.72
CA PHE A 177 31.33 -1.26 1.64
C PHE A 177 31.85 -0.46 0.45
N PRO A 178 31.74 -0.96 -0.80
CA PRO A 178 32.23 -0.23 -1.95
C PRO A 178 31.49 1.11 -2.04
N SER A 179 32.22 2.21 -1.83
CA SER A 179 31.70 3.58 -2.01
C SER A 179 31.33 3.89 -3.47
N THR A 180 31.50 2.93 -4.37
CA THR A 180 31.25 3.00 -5.81
C THR A 180 29.84 2.58 -6.21
N LEU A 181 29.07 1.92 -5.33
CA LEU A 181 27.70 1.53 -5.64
C LEU A 181 26.75 2.73 -5.65
N THR A 182 25.85 2.77 -6.62
CA THR A 182 24.76 3.76 -6.63
C THR A 182 23.78 3.48 -5.48
N LYS A 183 22.96 4.47 -5.13
CA LYS A 183 21.92 4.30 -4.10
C LYS A 183 20.99 3.14 -4.42
N GLN A 184 20.63 2.98 -5.69
CA GLN A 184 19.78 1.90 -6.19
C GLN A 184 20.41 0.53 -5.98
N GLN A 185 21.67 0.37 -6.39
CA GLN A 185 22.41 -0.88 -6.22
C GLN A 185 22.60 -1.23 -4.74
N LYS A 186 22.93 -0.23 -3.90
CA LYS A 186 23.03 -0.45 -2.46
C LYS A 186 21.70 -0.91 -1.87
N SER A 187 20.59 -0.25 -2.20
CA SER A 187 19.27 -0.64 -1.68
C SER A 187 18.85 -2.05 -2.14
N ALA A 188 19.10 -2.40 -3.40
CA ALA A 188 18.82 -3.75 -3.90
C ALA A 188 19.67 -4.79 -3.15
N PHE A 189 20.96 -4.52 -3.02
CA PHE A 189 21.87 -5.36 -2.23
C PHE A 189 21.37 -5.52 -0.78
N ASP A 190 21.00 -4.44 -0.10
CA ASP A 190 20.49 -4.49 1.28
C ASP A 190 19.22 -5.35 1.40
N PHE A 191 18.37 -5.34 0.38
CA PHE A 191 17.16 -6.17 0.34
C PHE A 191 17.48 -7.64 0.11
N SER A 192 18.47 -7.96 -0.73
CA SER A 192 18.95 -9.35 -0.92
C SER A 192 19.45 -9.94 0.41
N GLN A 193 20.20 -9.15 1.19
CA GLN A 193 20.70 -9.58 2.50
C GLN A 193 19.58 -9.85 3.51
N LEU A 194 18.49 -9.07 3.47
CA LEU A 194 17.32 -9.30 4.31
C LEU A 194 16.55 -10.54 3.87
N ALA A 195 16.40 -10.75 2.55
CA ALA A 195 15.76 -11.95 2.01
C ALA A 195 16.51 -13.21 2.44
N ASP A 196 17.84 -13.23 2.32
CA ASP A 196 18.69 -14.34 2.76
C ASP A 196 18.58 -14.57 4.27
N ALA A 197 18.70 -13.51 5.07
CA ALA A 197 18.59 -13.61 6.52
C ALA A 197 17.21 -14.11 6.97
N CYS A 198 16.14 -13.77 6.25
CA CYS A 198 14.80 -14.29 6.52
C CYS A 198 14.59 -15.70 6.00
N TYR A 199 15.23 -16.10 4.90
CA TYR A 199 15.21 -17.47 4.42
C TYR A 199 15.76 -18.46 5.47
N GLU A 200 16.83 -18.08 6.19
CA GLU A 200 17.41 -18.87 7.29
C GLU A 200 16.45 -19.11 8.46
N SER A 201 15.47 -18.22 8.67
CA SER A 201 14.45 -18.37 9.72
C SER A 201 13.45 -19.50 9.45
N ARG A 202 13.42 -20.02 8.23
CA ARG A 202 12.46 -21.03 7.73
C ARG A 202 10.99 -20.62 7.85
N ALA A 203 10.72 -19.32 8.02
CA ALA A 203 9.36 -18.81 7.95
C ALA A 203 8.77 -19.05 6.55
N PRO A 204 7.50 -19.45 6.44
CA PRO A 204 6.84 -19.60 5.14
C PRO A 204 6.62 -18.27 4.42
N LEU A 205 6.73 -17.15 5.14
CA LEU A 205 6.49 -15.80 4.62
C LEU A 205 7.62 -14.86 5.02
N PHE A 206 7.96 -13.95 4.11
CA PHE A 206 8.88 -12.84 4.31
C PHE A 206 8.15 -11.52 4.05
N ALA A 207 8.09 -10.64 5.05
CA ALA A 207 7.65 -9.27 4.86
C ALA A 207 8.87 -8.34 4.78
N LEU A 208 9.06 -7.70 3.64
CA LEU A 208 9.96 -6.57 3.49
C LEU A 208 9.18 -5.30 3.84
N ILE A 209 9.60 -4.59 4.89
CA ILE A 209 8.91 -3.39 5.39
C ILE A 209 9.92 -2.24 5.50
N GLU A 210 9.57 -1.06 4.98
CA GLU A 210 10.39 0.15 5.12
C GLU A 210 10.34 0.70 6.56
N ASP A 211 11.38 1.40 6.99
CA ASP A 211 11.49 1.95 8.35
C ASP A 211 10.63 3.19 8.63
N ASP A 212 9.86 3.67 7.66
CA ASP A 212 9.03 4.88 7.72
C ASP A 212 7.54 4.64 7.41
N VAL A 213 7.00 3.55 7.99
CA VAL A 213 5.59 3.18 7.87
C VAL A 213 4.87 3.15 9.23
N ILE A 214 3.54 3.19 9.19
CA ILE A 214 2.69 2.93 10.35
C ILE A 214 1.60 1.93 10.00
N THR A 215 1.31 0.99 10.89
CA THR A 215 0.32 -0.09 10.65
C THR A 215 -1.09 0.30 11.06
N SER A 216 -2.11 -0.33 10.45
CA SER A 216 -3.47 -0.38 11.01
C SER A 216 -3.50 -1.35 12.20
N ARG A 217 -4.43 -1.16 13.16
CA ARG A 217 -4.50 -1.98 14.38
C ARG A 217 -4.71 -3.48 14.14
N ASN A 218 -5.26 -3.85 12.98
CA ASN A 218 -5.57 -5.22 12.60
C ASN A 218 -4.72 -5.71 11.41
N TRP A 219 -3.53 -5.12 11.21
CA TRP A 219 -2.68 -5.42 10.05
C TRP A 219 -2.35 -6.91 9.95
N TYR A 220 -2.01 -7.55 11.08
CA TYR A 220 -1.58 -8.94 11.13
C TYR A 220 -2.71 -9.92 10.76
N ASP A 221 -3.86 -9.79 11.39
CA ASP A 221 -5.06 -10.58 11.11
C ASP A 221 -5.53 -10.43 9.64
N ARG A 222 -5.45 -9.21 9.08
CA ARG A 222 -5.74 -8.97 7.66
C ARG A 222 -4.69 -9.58 6.73
N LEU A 223 -3.42 -9.54 7.11
CA LEU A 223 -2.32 -10.19 6.38
C LEU A 223 -2.53 -11.71 6.32
N ILE A 224 -2.65 -12.37 7.47
CA ILE A 224 -2.74 -13.83 7.54
C ILE A 224 -3.96 -14.32 6.76
N ARG A 225 -5.15 -13.73 6.94
CA ARG A 225 -6.34 -14.09 6.14
C ARG A 225 -6.16 -13.84 4.65
N GLY A 226 -5.43 -12.80 4.28
CA GLY A 226 -5.11 -12.49 2.88
C GLY A 226 -4.24 -13.56 2.25
N VAL A 227 -3.15 -13.93 2.94
CA VAL A 227 -2.21 -14.96 2.48
C VAL A 227 -2.87 -16.34 2.45
N THR A 228 -3.63 -16.73 3.47
CA THR A 228 -4.36 -18.01 3.48
C THR A 228 -5.23 -18.16 2.23
N LYS A 229 -5.97 -17.11 1.85
CA LYS A 229 -6.78 -17.12 0.62
C LYS A 229 -5.95 -17.18 -0.67
N LEU A 230 -4.75 -16.61 -0.67
CA LEU A 230 -3.84 -16.69 -1.83
C LEU A 230 -3.28 -18.09 -1.99
N GLU A 231 -2.86 -18.71 -0.89
CA GLU A 231 -2.37 -20.09 -0.88
C GLU A 231 -3.48 -21.08 -1.26
N GLU A 232 -4.71 -20.90 -0.77
CA GLU A 232 -5.87 -21.69 -1.22
C GLU A 232 -6.05 -21.60 -2.75
N LYS A 233 -6.07 -20.38 -3.31
CA LYS A 233 -6.20 -20.18 -4.76
C LYS A 233 -5.07 -20.82 -5.55
N TYR A 234 -3.84 -20.72 -5.06
CA TYR A 234 -2.67 -21.33 -5.69
C TYR A 234 -2.80 -22.86 -5.71
N MET A 235 -3.21 -23.46 -4.59
CA MET A 235 -3.44 -24.91 -4.47
C MET A 235 -4.60 -25.41 -5.35
N GLU A 236 -5.59 -24.57 -5.63
CA GLU A 236 -6.68 -24.84 -6.59
C GLU A 236 -6.25 -24.75 -8.07
N GLY A 237 -4.97 -24.49 -8.35
CA GLY A 237 -4.42 -24.42 -9.71
C GLY A 237 -4.44 -23.03 -10.33
N SER A 238 -4.64 -21.97 -9.53
CA SER A 238 -4.40 -20.61 -10.00
C SER A 238 -2.91 -20.37 -10.27
N ARG A 239 -2.60 -19.36 -11.11
CA ARG A 239 -1.20 -18.93 -11.31
C ARG A 239 -0.55 -18.56 -9.99
N ASP A 240 0.75 -18.80 -9.90
CA ASP A 240 1.55 -18.45 -8.73
C ASP A 240 1.55 -16.92 -8.51
N TRP A 241 1.75 -16.49 -7.27
CA TRP A 241 1.70 -15.10 -6.85
C TRP A 241 3.04 -14.69 -6.24
N LEU A 242 3.59 -13.55 -6.70
CA LEU A 242 4.89 -13.08 -6.25
C LEU A 242 4.83 -12.45 -4.86
N TYR A 243 3.91 -11.49 -4.68
CA TYR A 243 3.78 -10.76 -3.43
C TYR A 243 2.35 -10.33 -3.12
N LEU A 244 2.14 -10.01 -1.84
CA LEU A 244 1.00 -9.28 -1.32
C LEU A 244 1.43 -7.91 -0.79
N ARG A 245 0.91 -6.84 -1.40
CA ARG A 245 1.10 -5.45 -0.99
C ARG A 245 0.32 -5.14 0.28
N LEU A 246 1.06 -4.68 1.29
CA LEU A 246 0.51 -4.11 2.52
C LEU A 246 0.35 -2.59 2.43
N PHE A 247 1.06 -1.97 1.48
CA PHE A 247 0.94 -0.59 1.07
C PHE A 247 0.88 -0.47 -0.45
N TYR A 248 0.13 0.52 -0.92
CA TYR A 248 0.19 1.04 -2.28
C TYR A 248 -0.23 2.51 -2.28
N SER A 249 0.36 3.30 -3.17
CA SER A 249 -0.07 4.70 -3.36
C SER A 249 -1.33 4.75 -4.23
N GLU A 250 -2.32 5.51 -3.79
CA GLU A 250 -3.56 5.72 -4.55
C GLU A 250 -3.40 6.76 -5.66
N THR A 251 -2.30 7.52 -5.66
CA THR A 251 -1.97 8.56 -6.65
C THR A 251 -1.90 8.02 -8.08
N PHE A 252 -1.53 6.75 -8.26
CA PHE A 252 -1.37 6.13 -9.58
C PHE A 252 -2.63 5.36 -10.06
N LEU A 253 -3.69 5.31 -9.23
CA LEU A 253 -4.91 4.56 -9.53
C LEU A 253 -6.02 5.44 -10.14
N GLY A 254 -5.63 6.53 -10.79
CA GLY A 254 -6.55 7.46 -11.45
C GLY A 254 -7.02 7.00 -12.83
N TRP A 255 -7.51 7.95 -13.63
CA TRP A 255 -7.85 7.73 -15.04
C TRP A 255 -6.58 7.62 -15.87
N ASN A 256 -6.04 6.41 -15.99
CA ASN A 256 -4.81 6.13 -16.73
C ASN A 256 -5.09 5.99 -18.23
N ASN A 257 -4.23 6.58 -19.08
CA ASN A 257 -4.42 6.64 -20.53
C ASN A 257 -4.32 5.27 -21.20
N GLU A 258 -3.58 4.33 -20.62
CA GLU A 258 -3.40 2.98 -21.18
C GLU A 258 -4.71 2.19 -21.17
N GLU A 259 -5.68 2.58 -20.33
CA GLU A 259 -6.99 1.95 -20.24
C GLU A 259 -8.08 2.63 -21.11
N TRP A 260 -7.72 3.57 -21.99
CA TRP A 260 -8.69 4.28 -22.84
C TRP A 260 -9.67 3.38 -23.62
N PRO A 261 -9.29 2.18 -24.14
CA PRO A 261 -10.23 1.33 -24.86
C PRO A 261 -11.34 0.81 -23.93
N THR A 262 -11.00 0.54 -22.67
CA THR A 262 -11.95 0.09 -21.65
C THR A 262 -12.95 1.19 -21.34
N TYR A 263 -12.47 2.43 -21.17
CA TYR A 263 -13.33 3.59 -20.93
C TYR A 263 -14.29 3.82 -22.10
N TRP A 264 -13.77 3.82 -23.33
CA TRP A 264 -14.55 4.00 -24.54
C TRP A 264 -15.66 2.94 -24.68
N ARG A 265 -15.33 1.67 -24.43
CA ARG A 265 -16.30 0.56 -24.46
C ARG A 265 -17.47 0.81 -23.50
N TRP A 266 -17.21 1.26 -22.28
CA TRP A 266 -18.25 1.54 -21.29
C TRP A 266 -19.07 2.79 -21.64
N ILE A 267 -18.43 3.84 -22.16
CA ILE A 267 -19.13 5.02 -22.67
C ILE A 267 -20.08 4.60 -23.79
N LEU A 268 -19.59 3.86 -24.79
CA LEU A 268 -20.41 3.39 -25.92
C LEU A 268 -21.58 2.53 -25.43
N ALA A 269 -21.33 1.59 -24.51
CA ALA A 269 -22.39 0.78 -23.92
C ALA A 269 -23.47 1.63 -23.23
N ALA A 270 -23.07 2.66 -22.46
CA ALA A 270 -24.02 3.58 -21.82
C ALA A 270 -24.85 4.35 -22.87
N TYR A 271 -24.23 4.83 -23.95
CA TYR A 271 -24.95 5.48 -25.05
C TYR A 271 -25.95 4.54 -25.73
N VAL A 272 -25.56 3.29 -26.00
CA VAL A 272 -26.43 2.28 -26.60
C VAL A 272 -27.63 1.97 -25.70
N VAL A 273 -27.41 1.80 -24.39
CA VAL A 273 -28.48 1.57 -23.41
C VAL A 273 -29.45 2.75 -23.38
N VAL A 274 -28.96 3.99 -23.26
CA VAL A 274 -29.81 5.18 -23.20
C VAL A 274 -30.57 5.40 -24.51
N ALA A 275 -29.91 5.24 -25.66
CA ALA A 275 -30.57 5.31 -26.97
C ALA A 275 -31.66 4.24 -27.12
N SER A 276 -31.40 3.01 -26.66
CA SER A 276 -32.38 1.93 -26.68
C SER A 276 -33.59 2.24 -25.81
N VAL A 277 -33.39 2.78 -24.61
CA VAL A 277 -34.48 3.22 -23.71
C VAL A 277 -35.30 4.34 -24.36
N LEU A 278 -34.67 5.32 -25.03
CA LEU A 278 -35.39 6.38 -25.75
C LEU A 278 -36.24 5.81 -26.89
N VAL A 279 -35.69 4.89 -27.69
CA VAL A 279 -36.41 4.24 -28.80
C VAL A 279 -37.56 3.37 -28.30
N LEU A 280 -37.34 2.55 -27.28
CA LEU A 280 -38.38 1.71 -26.70
C LEU A 280 -39.47 2.56 -26.04
N GLY A 281 -39.10 3.61 -25.31
CA GLY A 281 -40.04 4.53 -24.67
C GLY A 281 -40.90 5.29 -25.68
N THR A 282 -40.31 5.76 -26.78
CA THR A 282 -41.08 6.41 -27.85
C THR A 282 -42.01 5.46 -28.58
N ARG A 283 -41.58 4.21 -28.85
CA ARG A 283 -42.44 3.17 -29.45
C ARG A 283 -43.57 2.72 -28.55
N ALA A 284 -43.29 2.48 -27.26
CA ALA A 284 -44.31 2.09 -26.29
C ALA A 284 -45.36 3.19 -26.09
N ALA A 285 -44.93 4.45 -26.01
CA ALA A 285 -45.85 5.59 -25.92
C ALA A 285 -46.75 5.74 -27.17
N ALA A 286 -46.24 5.41 -28.35
CA ALA A 286 -47.04 5.36 -29.58
C ALA A 286 -48.04 4.18 -29.58
N TYR A 287 -47.62 3.01 -29.07
CA TYR A 287 -48.44 1.80 -29.02
C TYR A 287 -49.63 1.92 -28.05
N ILE A 288 -49.42 2.48 -26.85
CA ILE A 288 -50.45 2.56 -25.79
C ILE A 288 -51.51 3.65 -26.08
N ARG A 289 -51.43 4.38 -27.21
CA ARG A 289 -52.31 5.53 -27.53
C ARG A 289 -52.42 6.55 -26.39
N LEU A 290 -51.40 6.65 -25.54
CA LEU A 290 -51.18 7.75 -24.58
C LEU A 290 -50.97 9.10 -25.29
N GLN A 291 -51.09 9.12 -26.62
CA GLN A 291 -51.18 10.31 -27.45
C GLN A 291 -52.51 10.32 -28.22
N PRO A 292 -53.56 11.00 -27.72
CA PRO A 292 -54.45 11.69 -28.61
C PRO A 292 -53.79 13.04 -28.92
N LEU A 293 -53.51 13.28 -30.20
CA LEU A 293 -53.08 14.56 -30.78
C LEU A 293 -51.66 15.07 -30.45
N LEU A 294 -50.78 15.00 -31.47
CA LEU A 294 -49.79 16.03 -31.80
C LEU A 294 -48.59 16.22 -30.84
N ARG A 295 -47.69 15.23 -30.70
CA ARG A 295 -46.26 15.57 -30.48
C ARG A 295 -45.54 15.62 -31.84
N PRO A 296 -45.15 16.80 -32.33
CA PRO A 296 -44.48 16.90 -33.63
C PRO A 296 -43.15 16.14 -33.60
N ALA A 297 -42.78 15.53 -34.73
CA ALA A 297 -41.50 14.81 -34.89
C ALA A 297 -40.28 15.65 -34.44
N ASN A 298 -40.38 16.98 -34.55
CA ASN A 298 -39.41 17.94 -34.05
C ASN A 298 -39.17 17.85 -32.54
N THR A 299 -40.21 17.62 -31.72
CA THR A 299 -40.05 17.49 -30.26
C THR A 299 -39.32 16.21 -29.87
N THR A 300 -39.60 15.10 -30.56
CA THR A 300 -38.85 13.84 -30.37
C THR A 300 -37.39 14.00 -30.80
N ARG A 301 -37.13 14.65 -31.95
CA ARG A 301 -35.77 14.93 -32.42
C ARG A 301 -35.01 15.85 -31.44
N GLN A 302 -35.66 16.88 -30.91
CA GLN A 302 -35.08 17.77 -29.89
C GLN A 302 -34.77 17.05 -28.58
N LEU A 303 -35.62 16.11 -28.16
CA LEU A 303 -35.36 15.27 -26.98
C LEU A 303 -34.13 14.39 -27.20
N TYR A 304 -34.03 13.71 -28.34
CA TYR A 304 -32.89 12.86 -28.66
C TYR A 304 -31.60 13.67 -28.72
N PHE A 305 -31.63 14.83 -29.37
CA PHE A 305 -30.49 15.75 -29.43
C PHE A 305 -30.08 16.25 -28.04
N SER A 306 -31.05 16.59 -27.18
CA SER A 306 -30.75 17.06 -25.81
C SER A 306 -30.18 15.93 -24.96
N VAL A 307 -30.76 14.73 -24.97
CA VAL A 307 -30.29 13.61 -24.14
C VAL A 307 -28.93 13.10 -24.63
N LEU A 308 -28.81 12.79 -25.93
CA LEU A 308 -27.60 12.17 -26.48
C LEU A 308 -26.50 13.19 -26.78
N GLY A 309 -26.84 14.42 -27.14
CA GLY A 309 -25.89 15.46 -27.54
C GLY A 309 -25.51 16.46 -26.46
N LEU A 310 -26.28 16.55 -25.36
CA LEU A 310 -25.99 17.47 -24.25
C LEU A 310 -25.89 16.75 -22.91
N TRP A 311 -26.92 16.00 -22.51
CA TRP A 311 -26.97 15.42 -21.16
C TRP A 311 -25.96 14.30 -20.97
N MET A 312 -25.86 13.38 -21.93
CA MET A 312 -24.92 12.26 -21.88
C MET A 312 -23.45 12.73 -21.88
N PRO A 313 -22.99 13.63 -22.78
CA PRO A 313 -21.63 14.17 -22.72
C PRO A 313 -21.31 14.83 -21.39
N LEU A 314 -22.24 15.63 -20.85
CA LEU A 314 -22.05 16.31 -19.56
C LEU A 314 -22.00 15.31 -18.39
N ALA A 315 -22.87 14.30 -18.37
CA ALA A 315 -22.83 13.26 -17.34
C ALA A 315 -21.53 12.45 -17.39
N VAL A 316 -21.06 12.09 -18.59
CA VAL A 316 -19.76 11.44 -18.79
C VAL A 316 -18.63 12.35 -18.31
N LEU A 317 -18.66 13.64 -18.64
CA LEU A 317 -17.66 14.60 -18.16
C LEU A 317 -17.61 14.63 -16.62
N LEU A 318 -18.76 14.76 -15.94
CA LEU A 318 -18.79 14.75 -14.47
C LEU A 318 -18.22 13.45 -13.88
N TYR A 319 -18.52 12.31 -14.50
CA TYR A 319 -18.00 11.02 -14.06
C TYR A 319 -16.47 10.99 -14.07
N PHE A 320 -15.83 11.50 -15.12
CA PHE A 320 -14.37 11.61 -15.16
C PHE A 320 -13.84 12.69 -14.20
N LEU A 321 -14.49 13.86 -14.12
CA LEU A 321 -14.09 14.92 -13.18
C LEU A 321 -14.14 14.46 -11.72
N ALA A 322 -15.07 13.57 -11.36
CA ALA A 322 -15.20 13.02 -10.01
C ALA A 322 -14.01 12.15 -9.58
N GLY A 323 -13.20 11.65 -10.52
CA GLY A 323 -12.05 10.79 -10.24
C GLY A 323 -12.42 9.30 -10.13
N ARG A 324 -11.44 8.46 -10.49
CA ARG A 324 -11.64 7.01 -10.61
C ARG A 324 -11.89 6.35 -9.26
N LEU A 325 -11.18 6.73 -8.20
CA LEU A 325 -11.29 6.07 -6.91
C LEU A 325 -12.61 6.41 -6.18
N SER A 326 -13.21 7.54 -6.52
CA SER A 326 -14.53 7.98 -6.07
C SER A 326 -15.65 7.25 -6.81
N MET A 327 -15.54 7.12 -8.13
CA MET A 327 -16.58 6.51 -8.97
C MET A 327 -16.49 4.98 -9.01
N GLN A 328 -15.28 4.44 -8.99
CA GLN A 328 -14.97 3.01 -9.07
C GLN A 328 -14.10 2.60 -7.88
N PRO A 329 -14.68 2.62 -6.66
CA PRO A 329 -13.93 2.26 -5.47
C PRO A 329 -13.47 0.80 -5.51
N MET A 330 -12.20 0.55 -5.20
CA MET A 330 -11.72 -0.82 -5.02
C MET A 330 -12.48 -1.53 -3.91
N ARG A 331 -12.83 -2.80 -4.15
CA ARG A 331 -13.55 -3.63 -3.17
C ARG A 331 -12.63 -3.95 -2.00
N HIS A 332 -13.20 -3.96 -0.80
CA HIS A 332 -12.45 -4.33 0.41
C HIS A 332 -12.04 -5.80 0.38
N GLY A 333 -10.89 -6.09 0.97
CA GLY A 333 -10.29 -7.41 1.03
C GLY A 333 -9.10 -7.54 0.08
N LEU A 334 -8.91 -8.75 -0.42
CA LEU A 334 -7.80 -9.12 -1.29
C LEU A 334 -8.15 -8.77 -2.75
N GLN A 335 -7.32 -7.95 -3.40
CA GLN A 335 -7.52 -7.52 -4.78
C GLN A 335 -6.25 -7.75 -5.59
N GLN A 336 -6.40 -8.22 -6.83
CA GLN A 336 -5.28 -8.31 -7.75
C GLN A 336 -4.90 -6.89 -8.19
N MET A 337 -3.61 -6.59 -8.21
CA MET A 337 -3.07 -5.29 -8.59
C MET A 337 -1.95 -5.50 -9.60
N PRO A 338 -2.28 -5.88 -10.85
CA PRO A 338 -1.27 -6.20 -11.86
C PRO A 338 -0.52 -4.96 -12.37
N SER A 339 -1.10 -3.78 -12.23
CA SER A 339 -0.57 -2.51 -12.74
C SER A 339 -0.82 -1.39 -11.74
N TYR A 340 -0.04 -0.30 -11.88
CA TYR A 340 -0.18 0.93 -11.10
C TYR A 340 0.06 0.79 -9.58
N GLY A 341 0.48 -0.40 -9.14
CA GLY A 341 1.01 -0.60 -7.79
C GLY A 341 2.38 0.04 -7.71
N CYS A 342 2.53 1.10 -6.92
CA CYS A 342 3.85 1.65 -6.60
C CYS A 342 4.32 1.23 -5.22
N CYS A 343 5.65 1.13 -5.17
CA CYS A 343 6.52 1.40 -4.04
C CYS A 343 6.68 0.20 -3.08
N SER A 344 7.78 0.15 -2.32
CA SER A 344 8.23 -1.01 -1.53
C SER A 344 7.97 -0.92 -0.02
N GLN A 345 7.10 -0.01 0.44
CA GLN A 345 6.88 0.24 1.87
C GLN A 345 6.49 -1.00 2.67
N GLY A 346 5.78 -1.94 2.06
CA GLY A 346 5.44 -3.20 2.68
C GLY A 346 4.97 -4.24 1.67
N LEU A 347 5.81 -5.25 1.44
CA LEU A 347 5.57 -6.36 0.54
C LEU A 347 5.77 -7.67 1.28
N VAL A 348 4.84 -8.62 1.12
CA VAL A 348 4.96 -9.97 1.66
C VAL A 348 5.15 -10.98 0.54
N PHE A 349 6.20 -11.78 0.63
CA PHE A 349 6.57 -12.81 -0.32
C PHE A 349 6.43 -14.19 0.33
N PRO A 350 6.02 -15.22 -0.41
CA PRO A 350 6.12 -16.59 0.05
C PRO A 350 7.58 -17.06 -0.02
N SER A 351 7.98 -17.94 0.90
CA SER A 351 9.37 -18.38 1.05
C SER A 351 9.95 -19.05 -0.20
N ARG A 352 9.08 -19.67 -1.01
CA ARG A 352 9.43 -20.30 -2.31
C ARG A 352 10.04 -19.32 -3.33
N HIS A 353 9.88 -18.02 -3.13
CA HIS A 353 10.40 -16.99 -4.02
C HIS A 353 11.68 -16.32 -3.50
N LEU A 354 12.11 -16.57 -2.26
CA LEU A 354 13.20 -15.78 -1.64
C LEU A 354 14.56 -15.96 -2.28
N GLU A 355 14.91 -17.18 -2.66
CA GLU A 355 16.19 -17.44 -3.33
C GLU A 355 16.27 -16.68 -4.66
N LYS A 356 15.21 -16.78 -5.48
CA LYS A 356 15.12 -16.04 -6.75
C LYS A 356 15.05 -14.52 -6.53
N LEU A 357 14.34 -14.06 -5.51
CA LEU A 357 14.25 -12.64 -5.16
C LEU A 357 15.62 -12.07 -4.82
N SER A 358 16.39 -12.78 -3.98
CA SER A 358 17.76 -12.42 -3.62
C SER A 358 18.66 -12.32 -4.85
N GLN A 359 18.58 -13.31 -5.76
CA GLN A 359 19.34 -13.32 -7.02
C GLN A 359 18.99 -12.12 -7.93
N HIS A 360 17.72 -11.77 -8.09
CA HIS A 360 17.31 -10.62 -8.90
C HIS A 360 17.81 -9.29 -8.35
N PHE A 361 17.92 -9.17 -7.02
CA PHE A 361 18.50 -7.98 -6.39
C PHE A 361 20.02 -7.91 -6.53
N LEU A 362 20.72 -9.05 -6.49
CA LEU A 362 22.18 -9.11 -6.68
C LEU A 362 22.58 -8.90 -8.14
N HIS A 363 21.74 -9.36 -9.07
CA HIS A 363 21.98 -9.31 -10.51
C HIS A 363 20.78 -8.66 -11.22
N PRO A 364 20.53 -7.36 -10.99
CA PRO A 364 19.42 -6.69 -11.62
C PRO A 364 19.62 -6.62 -13.15
N PRO A 365 18.54 -6.73 -13.94
CA PRO A 365 18.64 -6.66 -15.40
C PRO A 365 19.22 -5.34 -15.89
N GLU A 366 18.94 -4.25 -15.17
CA GLU A 366 19.60 -2.95 -15.37
C GLU A 366 20.07 -2.37 -14.03
N ALA A 367 21.33 -1.92 -13.98
CA ALA A 367 21.96 -1.39 -12.77
C ALA A 367 21.30 -0.11 -12.20
N LYS A 368 20.40 0.54 -12.97
CA LYS A 368 19.73 1.79 -12.59
C LYS A 368 18.35 1.58 -11.96
N LEU A 369 17.82 0.37 -11.98
CA LEU A 369 16.49 0.09 -11.44
C LEU A 369 16.48 0.19 -9.93
N PHE A 370 15.42 0.81 -9.40
CA PHE A 370 15.13 0.74 -7.98
C PHE A 370 14.60 -0.65 -7.60
N PRO A 371 14.71 -1.06 -6.32
CA PRO A 371 14.27 -2.39 -5.88
C PRO A 371 12.82 -2.73 -6.22
N ASP A 372 11.92 -1.77 -6.14
CA ASP A 372 10.51 -1.95 -6.52
C ASP A 372 10.36 -2.26 -8.02
N GLN A 373 11.13 -1.58 -8.88
CA GLN A 373 11.15 -1.84 -10.32
C GLN A 373 11.73 -3.22 -10.65
N ILE A 374 12.75 -3.68 -9.92
CA ILE A 374 13.32 -5.03 -10.08
C ILE A 374 12.26 -6.10 -9.76
N ILE A 375 11.49 -5.90 -8.68
CA ILE A 375 10.40 -6.82 -8.31
C ILE A 375 9.30 -6.82 -9.37
N GLU A 376 8.90 -5.64 -9.85
CA GLU A 376 7.86 -5.53 -10.88
C GLU A 376 8.26 -6.17 -12.21
N SER A 377 9.49 -5.92 -12.68
CA SER A 377 9.98 -6.51 -13.94
C SER A 377 10.02 -8.03 -13.82
N TRP A 378 10.52 -8.56 -12.70
CA TRP A 378 10.53 -10.00 -12.46
C TRP A 378 9.13 -10.61 -12.44
N ALA A 379 8.17 -9.94 -11.81
CA ALA A 379 6.78 -10.39 -11.79
C ALA A 379 6.19 -10.50 -13.20
N ASP A 380 6.46 -9.51 -14.04
CA ASP A 380 5.94 -9.43 -15.41
C ASP A 380 6.61 -10.48 -16.32
N ASP A 381 7.92 -10.68 -16.20
CA ASP A 381 8.70 -11.65 -16.98
C ASP A 381 8.25 -13.11 -16.72
N GLU A 382 7.96 -13.45 -15.45
CA GLU A 382 7.55 -14.79 -15.05
C GLU A 382 6.01 -14.95 -15.00
N GLY A 383 5.25 -13.90 -15.32
CA GLY A 383 3.79 -13.91 -15.29
C GLY A 383 3.19 -14.16 -13.89
N LEU A 384 3.91 -13.77 -12.84
CA LEU A 384 3.50 -13.96 -11.44
C LEU A 384 2.45 -12.93 -11.02
N LEU A 385 1.46 -13.39 -10.25
CA LEU A 385 0.37 -12.53 -9.80
C LEU A 385 0.80 -11.57 -8.69
N LYS A 386 0.37 -10.32 -8.81
CA LYS A 386 0.59 -9.23 -7.85
C LYS A 386 -0.72 -8.92 -7.12
N TRP A 387 -0.73 -8.94 -5.80
CA TRP A 387 -1.94 -8.72 -4.99
C TRP A 387 -1.76 -7.57 -4.00
N ALA A 388 -2.86 -7.02 -3.51
CA ALA A 388 -2.89 -5.97 -2.49
C ALA A 388 -4.03 -6.17 -1.49
N LEU A 389 -3.81 -5.74 -0.24
CA LEU A 389 -4.87 -5.61 0.77
C LEU A 389 -5.55 -4.25 0.64
N VAL A 390 -6.87 -4.27 0.43
CA VAL A 390 -7.70 -3.06 0.30
C VAL A 390 -8.67 -2.95 1.48
N PRO A 391 -8.75 -1.81 2.18
CA PRO A 391 -7.80 -0.69 2.12
C PRO A 391 -6.41 -1.12 2.63
N SER A 392 -5.38 -0.35 2.30
CA SER A 392 -4.02 -0.59 2.78
C SER A 392 -3.96 -0.85 4.29
N VAL A 393 -3.06 -1.74 4.75
CA VAL A 393 -2.82 -1.99 6.19
C VAL A 393 -1.60 -1.24 6.72
N LEU A 394 -0.85 -0.59 5.84
CA LEU A 394 0.24 0.31 6.18
C LEU A 394 -0.02 1.71 5.61
N GLN A 395 0.64 2.71 6.16
CA GLN A 395 0.73 4.05 5.60
C GLN A 395 2.14 4.59 5.73
N HIS A 396 2.60 5.26 4.68
CA HIS A 396 3.89 5.94 4.67
C HIS A 396 3.84 7.21 5.53
N ILE A 397 4.74 7.33 6.49
CA ILE A 397 4.86 8.51 7.38
C ILE A 397 6.10 9.35 7.08
N GLY A 398 7.01 8.86 6.24
CA GLY A 398 8.21 9.56 5.77
C GLY A 398 7.95 10.69 4.78
N ARG A 399 7.18 11.71 5.17
CA ARG A 399 6.64 12.75 4.26
C ARG A 399 7.67 13.72 3.67
N MET A 400 8.87 13.80 4.25
CA MET A 400 9.95 14.64 3.74
C MET A 400 10.91 13.79 2.91
N SER A 401 11.13 14.18 1.65
CA SER A 401 12.22 13.59 0.88
C SER A 401 13.56 13.95 1.52
N SER A 402 14.44 12.97 1.71
CA SER A 402 15.84 13.19 2.09
C SER A 402 16.66 13.84 0.96
N SER A 403 16.08 14.06 -0.23
CA SER A 403 16.80 14.53 -1.41
C SER A 403 16.63 16.01 -1.77
N THR A 404 15.75 16.77 -1.13
CA THR A 404 15.57 18.20 -1.47
C THR A 404 15.26 19.06 -0.25
N GLY A 405 16.18 19.96 0.09
CA GLY A 405 15.88 21.11 0.95
C GLY A 405 14.81 21.95 0.28
N GLY A 406 13.60 21.96 0.83
CA GLY A 406 12.44 22.60 0.20
C GLY A 406 11.11 21.85 0.28
N GLY A 407 11.05 20.70 0.98
CA GLY A 407 9.79 20.22 1.58
C GLY A 407 8.63 19.91 0.63
N MET A 408 8.88 19.34 -0.56
CA MET A 408 7.78 18.69 -1.29
C MET A 408 7.35 17.43 -0.53
N ARG A 409 6.06 17.37 -0.19
CA ARG A 409 5.41 16.19 0.40
C ARG A 409 5.54 15.03 -0.60
N LYS A 410 6.14 13.91 -0.20
CA LYS A 410 6.21 12.71 -1.07
C LYS A 410 4.80 12.31 -1.54
N ALA A 411 4.68 11.92 -2.81
CA ALA A 411 3.44 11.46 -3.44
C ALA A 411 2.99 10.05 -3.01
N THR A 412 3.70 9.44 -2.04
CA THR A 412 3.43 8.11 -1.47
C THR A 412 2.38 8.21 -0.38
N TRP A 413 1.11 8.04 -0.74
CA TRP A 413 0.00 8.19 0.20
C TRP A 413 -1.17 7.25 -0.13
N ASN A 414 -1.79 6.68 0.91
CA ASN A 414 -3.02 5.91 0.77
C ASN A 414 -4.17 6.67 1.43
N PHE A 415 -5.03 7.31 0.64
CA PHE A 415 -6.11 8.16 1.17
C PHE A 415 -7.15 7.35 1.94
N ARG A 416 -7.38 6.09 1.54
CA ARG A 416 -8.29 5.19 2.26
C ARG A 416 -7.76 4.72 3.60
N PHE A 417 -6.44 4.61 3.79
CA PHE A 417 -5.87 4.35 5.11
C PHE A 417 -6.30 5.43 6.10
N GLU A 418 -6.26 6.69 5.68
CA GLU A 418 -6.66 7.83 6.52
C GLU A 418 -8.16 7.85 6.86
N ALA A 419 -8.99 7.10 6.14
CA ALA A 419 -10.42 6.98 6.42
C ALA A 419 -10.77 5.92 7.48
N GLN A 420 -9.85 5.02 7.84
CA GLN A 420 -10.12 3.89 8.74
C GLN A 420 -10.39 4.31 10.20
N GLY A 421 -9.97 5.52 10.59
CA GLY A 421 -10.20 6.07 11.94
C GLY A 421 -11.60 6.66 12.18
N ARG A 422 -12.48 6.66 11.17
CA ARG A 422 -13.86 7.12 11.32
C ARG A 422 -14.74 5.93 11.71
N LYS A 423 -14.92 5.72 13.01
CA LYS A 423 -16.08 5.00 13.55
C LYS A 423 -17.01 6.00 14.19
#